data_AF-A0A6L6U775-F1
#
_entry.id   AF-A0A6L6U775-F1
#
_cell.length_a   1.000
_cell.length_b   1.000
_cell.length_c   1.000
_cell.angle_alpha   90.00
_cell.angle_beta   90.00
_cell.angle_gamma   90.00
#
_symmetry.space_group_name_H-M   'P 1'
#
loop_
_entity.id
_entity.type
_entity.pdbx_description
1 polymer ?
#
loop_
_entity_poly.entity_id
_entity_poly.type
_entity_poly.pdbx_seq_one_letter_code
_entity_poly.pdbx_strand_id
1 'polypeptide(L)'
;MTNNDIFKKLRVAHKLRDDDIIKILELVDFRISKSELNALFRNEDHPKFMACGDQILRNFLNGLIIHLRGPLPKKGEKKTTPKKKD
;
A
#
# COMPACT_ATOMS: atom_id res chain seq x y z
N MET A 1 3.97 14.41 11.66
CA MET A 1 4.06 13.51 10.48
C MET A 1 2.66 12.99 10.21
N THR A 2 2.10 13.32 9.05
CA THR A 2 0.74 12.95 8.64
C THR A 2 0.74 11.61 7.90
N ASN A 3 -0.44 11.04 7.63
CA ASN A 3 -0.57 9.86 6.77
C ASN A 3 -0.06 10.13 5.34
N ASN A 4 -0.24 11.35 4.83
CA ASN A 4 0.32 11.77 3.54
C ASN A 4 1.85 11.71 3.57
N ASP A 5 2.48 12.19 4.65
CA ASP A 5 3.93 12.10 4.83
C ASP A 5 4.43 10.65 4.83
N ILE A 6 3.76 9.76 5.58
CA ILE A 6 4.10 8.34 5.66
C ILE A 6 3.99 7.71 4.27
N PHE A 7 2.87 7.94 3.59
CA PHE A 7 2.63 7.37 2.26
C PHE A 7 3.67 7.87 1.25
N LYS A 8 3.96 9.18 1.25
CA LYS A 8 4.99 9.78 0.38
C LYS A 8 6.38 9.21 0.66
N LYS A 9 6.76 9.03 1.93
CA LYS A 9 8.04 8.41 2.32
C LYS A 9 8.14 6.97 1.83
N LEU A 10 7.09 6.16 1.99
CA LEU A 10 7.07 4.76 1.52
C LEU A 10 7.17 4.66 0.00
N ARG A 11 6.43 5.50 -0.73
CA ARG A 11 6.51 5.61 -2.19
C ARG A 11 7.96 5.85 -2.63
N VAL A 12 8.63 6.84 -2.03
CA VAL A 12 10.00 7.21 -2.38
C VAL A 12 10.99 6.10 -1.99
N ALA A 13 10.87 5.55 -0.79
CA ALA A 13 11.75 4.50 -0.28
C ALA A 13 11.73 3.24 -1.17
N HIS A 14 10.56 2.88 -1.70
CA HIS A 14 10.38 1.74 -2.60
C HIS A 14 10.43 2.10 -4.09
N LYS A 15 10.73 3.35 -4.45
CA LYS A 15 10.79 3.86 -5.84
C LYS A 15 9.51 3.55 -6.64
N LEU A 16 8.36 3.58 -5.98
CA LEU A 16 7.07 3.25 -6.59
C LEU A 16 6.57 4.41 -7.44
N ARG A 17 6.06 4.09 -8.64
CA ARG A 17 5.30 5.02 -9.47
C ARG A 17 3.81 4.90 -9.15
N ASP A 18 3.02 5.86 -9.61
CA ASP A 18 1.58 5.89 -9.36
C ASP A 18 0.89 4.57 -9.78
N ASP A 19 1.26 4.04 -10.95
CA ASP A 19 0.68 2.80 -11.47
C ASP A 19 1.08 1.57 -10.62
N ASP A 20 2.24 1.61 -9.97
CA ASP A 20 2.68 0.54 -9.05
C ASP A 20 1.85 0.60 -7.76
N ILE A 21 1.59 1.80 -7.24
CA ILE A 21 0.76 2.01 -6.05
C ILE A 21 -0.69 1.57 -6.30
N ILE A 22 -1.24 1.88 -7.49
CA ILE A 22 -2.59 1.44 -7.88
C ILE A 22 -2.66 -0.09 -7.88
N LYS A 23 -1.72 -0.76 -8.53
CA LYS A 23 -1.64 -2.24 -8.53
C LYS A 23 -1.49 -2.82 -7.13
N ILE A 24 -0.72 -2.17 -6.25
CA ILE A 24 -0.54 -2.60 -4.86
C ILE A 24 -1.85 -2.52 -4.08
N LEU A 25 -2.64 -1.45 -4.26
CA LEU A 25 -3.94 -1.30 -3.62
C LEU A 25 -4.98 -2.29 -4.16
N GLU A 26 -4.91 -2.62 -5.45
CA GLU A 26 -5.76 -3.64 -6.07
C GLU A 26 -5.55 -5.03 -5.47
N LEU A 27 -4.38 -5.36 -4.92
CA LEU A 27 -4.11 -6.64 -4.23
C LEU A 27 -5.00 -6.86 -2.99
N VAL A 28 -5.59 -5.79 -2.46
CA VAL A 28 -6.52 -5.83 -1.31
C VAL A 28 -7.91 -5.31 -1.68
N ASP A 29 -8.27 -5.43 -2.96
CA ASP A 29 -9.55 -4.99 -3.53
C ASP A 29 -9.86 -3.50 -3.30
N PHE A 30 -8.82 -2.68 -3.08
CA PHE A 30 -8.96 -1.24 -2.92
C PHE A 30 -8.68 -0.53 -4.25
N ARG A 31 -9.72 0.03 -4.86
CA ARG A 31 -9.60 0.78 -6.12
C ARG A 31 -9.45 2.26 -5.84
N ILE A 32 -8.47 2.89 -6.48
CA ILE A 32 -8.27 4.33 -6.47
C ILE A 32 -7.89 4.80 -7.88
N SER A 33 -8.44 5.92 -8.32
CA SER A 33 -8.03 6.54 -9.58
C SER A 33 -6.67 7.22 -9.46
N LYS A 34 -5.99 7.39 -10.60
CA LYS A 34 -4.74 8.14 -10.68
C LYS A 34 -4.90 9.61 -10.22
N SER A 35 -6.07 10.21 -10.44
CA SER A 35 -6.39 11.56 -9.98
C SER A 35 -6.50 11.65 -8.46
N GLU A 36 -7.19 10.70 -7.83
CA GLU A 36 -7.33 10.64 -6.38
C GLU A 36 -5.99 10.36 -5.71
N LEU A 37 -5.21 9.43 -6.25
CA LEU A 37 -3.86 9.14 -5.75
C LEU A 37 -2.97 10.39 -5.82
N ASN A 38 -3.00 11.12 -6.94
CA ASN A 38 -2.22 12.34 -7.09
C ASN A 38 -2.63 13.43 -6.10
N ALA A 39 -3.92 13.53 -5.75
CA ALA A 39 -4.40 14.46 -4.74
C ALA A 39 -3.79 14.23 -3.35
N LEU A 40 -3.50 12.96 -2.99
CA LEU A 40 -2.85 12.60 -1.73
C LEU A 40 -1.39 13.06 -1.64
N PHE A 41 -0.72 13.29 -2.78
CA PHE A 41 0.70 13.67 -2.81
C PHE A 41 0.93 15.16 -3.08
N ARG A 42 -0.13 15.96 -3.21
CA ARG A 42 -0.02 17.41 -3.37
C ARG A 42 0.41 18.07 -2.05
N ASN A 43 0.88 19.30 -2.16
CA ASN A 43 1.12 20.15 -0.99
C ASN A 43 -0.21 20.50 -0.31
N GLU A 44 -0.19 20.69 1.01
CA GLU A 44 -1.40 20.93 1.81
C GLU A 44 -2.17 22.20 1.38
N ASP A 45 -1.46 23.22 0.89
CA ASP A 45 -2.06 24.46 0.38
C ASP A 45 -2.68 24.33 -1.02
N HIS A 46 -2.56 23.16 -1.68
CA HIS A 46 -3.06 22.99 -3.03
C HIS A 46 -4.60 22.80 -3.03
N PRO A 47 -5.39 23.48 -3.91
CA PRO A 47 -6.86 23.39 -3.91
C PRO A 47 -7.45 21.99 -4.08
N LYS A 48 -6.67 21.10 -4.70
CA LYS A 48 -6.98 19.66 -4.91
C LYS A 48 -6.23 18.72 -3.95
N PHE A 49 -5.68 19.23 -2.85
CA PHE A 49 -5.08 18.39 -1.83
C PHE A 49 -6.16 17.55 -1.15
N MET A 50 -5.83 16.29 -0.86
CA MET A 50 -6.68 15.44 -0.04
C MET A 50 -5.85 14.79 1.07
N ALA A 51 -6.37 14.87 2.29
CA ALA A 51 -5.78 14.16 3.42
C ALA A 51 -5.88 12.64 3.21
N CYS A 52 -4.79 11.93 3.46
CA CYS A 52 -4.74 10.48 3.40
C CYS A 52 -5.41 9.91 4.66
N GLY A 53 -6.58 9.30 4.50
CA GLY A 53 -7.25 8.63 5.61
C GLY A 53 -6.56 7.34 6.04
N ASP A 54 -6.78 6.93 7.29
CA ASP A 54 -6.20 5.70 7.85
C ASP A 54 -6.55 4.46 7.02
N GLN A 55 -7.75 4.43 6.43
CA GLN A 55 -8.20 3.31 5.59
C GLN A 55 -7.31 3.12 4.35
N ILE A 56 -6.94 4.23 3.68
CA ILE A 56 -6.09 4.19 2.49
C ILE A 56 -4.70 3.71 2.88
N LEU A 57 -4.12 4.30 3.94
CA LEU A 57 -2.79 3.92 4.39
C LEU A 57 -2.74 2.46 4.85
N ARG A 58 -3.73 1.98 5.60
CA ARG A 58 -3.82 0.58 6.02
C ARG A 58 -3.90 -0.37 4.83
N ASN A 59 -4.73 -0.07 3.85
CA ASN A 59 -4.86 -0.90 2.65
C ASN A 59 -3.57 -0.89 1.83
N PHE A 60 -2.92 0.27 1.69
CA PHE A 60 -1.63 0.34 1.01
C PHE A 60 -0.57 -0.50 1.73
N LEU A 61 -0.48 -0.45 3.06
CA LEU A 61 0.48 -1.25 3.83
C LEU A 61 0.21 -2.76 3.70
N ASN A 62 -1.06 -3.18 3.74
CA ASN A 62 -1.44 -4.58 3.51
C ASN A 62 -1.08 -5.03 2.08
N GLY A 63 -1.40 -4.22 1.08
CA GLY A 63 -1.02 -4.47 -0.31
C GLY A 63 0.50 -4.54 -0.48
N LEU A 64 1.24 -3.64 0.19
CA LEU A 64 2.70 -3.59 0.12
C LEU A 64 3.33 -4.84 0.75
N ILE A 65 2.75 -5.37 1.83
CA ILE A 65 3.15 -6.66 2.41
C ILE A 65 2.96 -7.77 1.38
N ILE A 66 1.80 -7.83 0.70
CA ILE A 66 1.55 -8.84 -0.34
C ILE A 66 2.54 -8.70 -1.48
N HIS A 67 2.81 -7.48 -1.94
CA HIS A 67 3.73 -7.18 -3.03
C HIS A 67 5.18 -7.60 -2.71
N LEU A 68 5.66 -7.35 -1.49
CA LEU A 68 7.05 -7.61 -1.11
C LEU A 68 7.30 -9.01 -0.52
N ARG A 69 6.30 -9.61 0.13
CA ARG A 69 6.46 -10.85 0.92
C ARG A 69 5.54 -11.99 0.45
N GLY A 70 4.65 -11.72 -0.50
CA GLY A 70 3.59 -12.65 -0.89
C GLY A 70 2.37 -12.60 0.04
N PRO A 71 1.29 -13.30 -0.33
CA PRO A 71 0.04 -13.29 0.44
C PRO A 71 0.25 -13.82 1.85
N LEU A 72 -0.37 -13.14 2.83
CA LEU A 72 -0.40 -13.64 4.20
C LEU A 72 -1.18 -14.97 4.23
N PRO A 73 -0.69 -16.00 4.94
CA PRO A 73 -1.45 -17.22 5.14
C PRO A 73 -2.79 -16.88 5.80
N LYS A 74 -3.86 -17.56 5.38
CA LYS A 74 -5.19 -17.32 5.95
C LYS A 74 -5.12 -17.56 7.45
N LYS A 75 -5.74 -16.68 8.24
CA LYS A 75 -5.77 -16.76 9.70
C LYS A 75 -6.39 -18.11 10.11
N GLY A 76 -5.56 -19.09 10.45
CA GLY A 76 -5.95 -20.47 10.74
C GLY A 76 -5.06 -21.54 10.09
N GLU A 77 -4.33 -21.21 9.02
CA GLU A 77 -3.38 -22.11 8.37
C GLU A 77 -2.00 -21.99 9.06
N LYS A 78 -1.69 -22.95 9.94
CA LYS A 78 -0.31 -23.12 10.45
C LYS A 78 0.59 -23.38 9.25
N LYS A 79 1.67 -22.59 9.10
CA LYS A 79 2.75 -22.87 8.14
C LYS A 79 3.29 -24.28 8.42
N THR A 80 2.91 -25.27 7.63
CA THR A 80 3.63 -26.55 7.58
C THR A 80 4.97 -26.25 6.95
N THR A 81 6.01 -26.10 7.77
CA THR A 81 7.39 -26.11 7.30
C THR A 81 7.62 -27.40 6.50
N PRO A 82 8.17 -27.33 5.27
CA PRO A 82 8.52 -28.54 4.55
C PRO A 82 9.61 -29.27 5.37
N LYS A 83 9.28 -30.44 5.92
CA LYS A 83 10.28 -31.37 6.44
C LYS A 83 11.21 -31.70 5.28
N LYS A 84 12.49 -31.32 5.39
CA LYS A 84 13.55 -31.92 4.57
C LYS A 84 13.42 -33.43 4.72
N LYS A 85 13.20 -34.14 3.61
CA LYS A 85 13.39 -35.58 3.55
C LYS A 85 14.89 -35.81 3.41
N ASP A 86 15.43 -36.56 4.36
CA ASP A 86 16.79 -37.11 4.35
C ASP A 86 17.00 -38.04 3.14
#